data_AF-A0A9Q0YIW6-F1
#
_entry.id   AF-A0A9Q0YIW6-F1
#
_cell.length_a   1.000
_cell.length_b   1.000
_cell.length_c   1.000
_cell.angle_alpha   90.00
_cell.angle_beta   90.00
_cell.angle_gamma   90.00
#
_symmetry.space_group_name_H-M   'P 1'
#
loop_
_entity.id
_entity.type
_entity.pdbx_description
1 polymer ?
#
loop_
_entity_poly.entity_id
_entity_poly.type
_entity_poly.pdbx_seq_one_letter_code
_entity_poly.pdbx_strand_id
1 'polypeptide(L)' 'MADAFVVCRQLGYERAHAVRRGAFYGKGSGLIWMDNVKCTGKEASLEECRGHPLGSHDCDHSEDARVVCAGTNNFTL' A
#
# COMPACT_ATOMS: atom_id res chain seq x y z
N MET A 1 -6.48 -6.78 1.61
CA MET A 1 -7.21 -6.24 0.44
C MET A 1 -7.70 -4.82 0.70
N ALA A 2 -8.23 -4.53 1.90
CA ALA A 2 -8.61 -3.16 2.30
C ALA A 2 -7.45 -2.15 2.13
N ASP A 3 -6.23 -2.49 2.57
CA ASP A 3 -5.06 -1.61 2.43
C ASP A 3 -4.78 -1.26 0.97
N ALA A 4 -4.83 -2.28 0.10
CA ALA A 4 -4.63 -2.08 -1.33
C ALA A 4 -5.71 -1.20 -1.96
N PHE A 5 -6.95 -1.32 -1.49
CA PHE A 5 -8.04 -0.46 -1.93
C PHE A 5 -7.79 1.01 -1.53
N VAL A 6 -7.35 1.26 -0.29
CA VAL A 6 -6.97 2.61 0.15
C VAL A 6 -5.86 3.18 -0.73
N VAL A 7 -4.78 2.42 -0.97
CA VAL A 7 -3.67 2.87 -1.84
C VAL A 7 -4.14 3.18 -3.25
N CYS A 8 -4.89 2.28 -3.88
CA CYS A 8 -5.35 2.48 -5.25
C CYS A 8 -6.30 3.69 -5.37
N ARG A 9 -7.20 3.87 -4.39
CA ARG A 9 -8.08 5.03 -4.36
C ARG A 9 -7.34 6.33 -4.10
N GLN A 10 -6.35 6.33 -3.20
CA GLN A 10 -5.47 7.47 -2.95
C GLN A 10 -4.73 7.90 -4.23
N LEU A 11 -4.40 6.94 -5.09
CA LEU A 11 -3.78 7.18 -6.41
C LEU A 11 -4.79 7.47 -7.55
N GLY A 12 -6.09 7.57 -7.24
CA GLY A 12 -7.14 7.91 -8.20
C GLY A 12 -7.77 6.74 -8.96
N TYR A 13 -7.39 5.50 -8.66
CA TYR A 13 -7.98 4.31 -9.28
C TYR A 13 -9.22 3.83 -8.53
N GLU A 14 -10.17 3.27 -9.26
CA GLU A 14 -11.43 2.78 -8.69
C GLU A 14 -11.27 1.54 -7.83
N ARG A 15 -10.32 0.66 -8.18
CA ARG A 15 -10.23 -0.69 -7.58
C ARG A 15 -8.79 -1.16 -7.41
N ALA A 16 -8.59 -1.99 -6.38
CA ALA A 16 -7.40 -2.81 -6.24
C ALA A 16 -7.63 -4.17 -6.93
N HIS A 17 -6.78 -4.52 -7.88
CA HIS A 17 -6.85 -5.78 -8.60
C HIS A 17 -6.10 -6.90 -7.87
N ALA A 18 -4.89 -6.62 -7.39
CA ALA A 18 -4.07 -7.63 -6.74
C ALA A 18 -3.12 -7.03 -5.70
N VAL A 19 -2.67 -7.89 -4.78
CA VAL A 19 -1.58 -7.62 -3.84
C VAL A 19 -0.48 -8.64 -4.09
N ARG A 20 0.75 -8.17 -4.19
CA ARG A 20 1.95 -9.01 -4.23
C ARG A 20 2.77 -8.70 -2.98
N ARG A 21 3.35 -9.73 -2.36
CA ARG A 21 4.19 -9.63 -1.16
C ARG A 21 5.51 -10.33 -1.44
N GLY A 22 6.47 -10.20 -0.54
CA GLY A 22 7.71 -10.96 -0.64
C GLY A 22 8.62 -10.43 -1.76
N ALA A 23 8.64 -9.10 -1.99
CA ALA A 23 9.46 -8.47 -3.02
C ALA A 23 9.26 -9.06 -4.43
N PHE A 24 8.00 -9.38 -4.79
CA PHE A 24 7.67 -10.15 -5.99
C PHE A 24 8.26 -9.60 -7.31
N TYR A 25 8.41 -8.28 -7.47
CA TYR A 25 9.12 -7.70 -8.63
C TYR A 25 10.48 -7.09 -8.25
N GLY A 26 11.19 -7.68 -7.29
CA GLY A 26 12.44 -7.18 -6.73
C GLY A 26 12.25 -6.39 -5.42
N LYS A 27 13.36 -6.14 -4.72
CA LYS A 27 13.41 -5.40 -3.46
C LYS A 27 13.41 -3.89 -3.70
N GLY A 28 12.79 -3.13 -2.80
CA GLY A 28 12.99 -1.69 -2.69
C GLY A 28 14.35 -1.34 -2.08
N SER A 29 14.54 -0.06 -1.81
CA SER A 29 15.73 0.49 -1.18
C SER A 29 15.36 1.68 -0.31
N GLY A 30 16.13 1.93 0.75
CA GLY A 30 15.94 3.07 1.64
C GLY A 30 15.19 2.70 2.91
N LEU A 31 14.41 3.64 3.44
CA LEU A 31 13.63 3.42 4.66
C LEU A 31 12.35 2.64 4.36
N ILE A 32 12.04 1.66 5.21
CA ILE A 32 10.72 1.02 5.23
C ILE A 32 9.87 1.82 6.22
N TRP A 33 8.81 2.45 5.72
CA TRP A 33 8.03 3.40 6.51
C TRP A 33 6.94 2.76 7.35
N MET A 34 6.35 1.67 6.86
CA MET A 34 5.12 1.13 7.41
C MET A 34 5.21 -0.38 7.56
N ASP A 35 4.71 -0.86 8.70
CA ASP A 35 4.57 -2.28 9.01
C ASP A 35 3.23 -2.53 9.71
N ASN A 36 2.69 -3.73 9.51
CA ASN A 36 1.45 -4.21 10.10
C ASN A 36 0.25 -3.29 9.84
N VAL A 37 0.21 -2.70 8.63
CA VAL A 37 -0.86 -1.84 8.15
C VAL A 37 -2.20 -2.60 8.12
N LYS A 38 -3.22 -2.00 8.73
CA LYS A 38 -4.58 -2.54 8.89
C LYS A 38 -5.60 -1.44 8.61
N CYS A 39 -5.89 -1.24 7.34
CA CYS A 39 -6.96 -0.36 6.89
C CYS A 39 -8.33 -1.03 7.03
N THR A 40 -9.35 -0.21 7.26
CA THR A 40 -10.77 -0.58 7.15
C THR A 40 -11.27 -0.52 5.72
N GLY A 41 -10.54 0.17 4.83
CA GLY A 41 -10.90 0.39 3.43
C GLY A 41 -11.61 1.72 3.19
N LYS A 42 -11.76 2.55 4.23
CA LYS A 42 -12.50 3.82 4.18
C LYS A 42 -11.59 5.04 4.31
N GLU A 43 -10.35 4.85 4.75
CA GLU A 43 -9.32 5.86 4.94
C GLU A 43 -9.01 6.60 3.64
N ALA A 44 -8.81 7.92 3.70
CA ALA A 44 -8.50 8.69 2.50
C ALA A 44 -7.07 8.42 2.00
N SER A 45 -6.17 8.06 2.92
CA SER A 45 -4.77 7.75 2.64
C SER A 45 -4.26 6.58 3.47
N LEU A 46 -3.14 6.00 3.04
CA LEU A 46 -2.49 4.89 3.74
C LEU A 46 -2.00 5.28 5.15
N GLU A 47 -1.65 6.55 5.37
CA GLU A 47 -1.16 7.08 6.65
C GLU A 47 -2.23 7.13 7.74
N GLU A 48 -3.50 7.16 7.37
CA GLU A 48 -4.63 7.12 8.32
C GLU A 48 -4.95 5.70 8.82
N CYS A 49 -4.39 4.69 8.17
CA CYS A 49 -4.61 3.31 8.57
C CYS A 49 -3.89 2.99 9.88
N ARG A 50 -4.46 2.09 10.68
CA ARG A 50 -3.76 1.61 11.88
C ARG A 50 -2.55 0.78 11.47
N GLY A 51 -1.47 0.92 12.21
CA GLY A 51 -0.23 0.16 12.01
C GLY A 51 0.77 0.46 13.12
N HIS A 52 2.00 -0.01 12.96
CA HIS A 52 3.10 0.44 13.80
C HIS A 52 3.43 1.92 13.53
N PRO A 53 4.07 2.63 14.48
CA PRO A 53 4.56 3.98 14.24
C PRO A 53 5.44 4.05 12.98
N LEU A 54 5.41 5.16 12.26
CA LEU A 54 6.21 5.33 11.04
C LEU A 54 7.70 5.09 11.33
N GLY A 55 8.33 4.26 10.50
CA GLY A 55 9.74 3.86 10.66
C GLY A 55 10.01 2.83 11.76
N SER A 56 8.99 2.37 12.50
CA SER A 56 9.12 1.27 13.45
C SER A 56 8.67 -0.04 12.81
N HIS A 57 9.63 -0.86 12.39
CA HIS A 57 9.38 -2.17 11.79
C HIS A 57 10.54 -3.12 12.10
N ASP A 58 10.27 -4.42 12.04
CA ASP A 58 11.29 -5.49 12.01
C ASP A 58 11.47 -6.07 10.59
N CYS A 59 10.75 -5.51 9.60
CA CYS A 59 10.81 -5.98 8.22
C CYS A 59 12.15 -5.66 7.52
N ASP A 60 12.48 -6.47 6.52
CA ASP A 60 13.46 -6.12 5.48
C ASP A 60 12.80 -6.02 4.09
N HIS A 61 13.53 -5.47 3.10
CA HIS A 61 12.96 -5.25 1.75
C HIS A 61 12.57 -6.52 1.00
N SER A 62 12.93 -7.71 1.48
CA SER A 62 12.38 -8.98 0.99
C SER A 62 10.89 -9.11 1.27
N GLU A 63 10.32 -8.33 2.19
CA GLU A 63 8.92 -8.39 2.58
C GLU A 63 8.05 -7.33 1.90
N ASP A 64 8.67 -6.43 1.12
CA ASP A 64 8.00 -5.31 0.45
C ASP A 64 6.68 -5.75 -0.21
N ALA A 65 5.61 -5.05 0.14
CA ALA A 65 4.29 -5.23 -0.43
C ALA A 65 4.08 -4.33 -1.65
N ARG A 66 3.33 -4.83 -2.63
CA ARG A 66 2.98 -4.10 -3.86
C ARG A 66 1.52 -4.31 -4.20
N VAL A 67 0.92 -3.30 -4.80
CA VAL A 67 -0.48 -3.34 -5.24
C VAL A 67 -0.55 -3.18 -6.76
N VAL A 68 -1.52 -3.85 -7.37
CA VAL A 68 -1.88 -3.64 -8.76
C VAL A 68 -3.26 -2.98 -8.74
N CYS A 69 -3.35 -1.76 -9.26
CA CYS A 69 -4.61 -1.01 -9.36
C CYS A 69 -5.27 -1.25 -10.72
N ALA A 70 -6.59 -1.09 -10.78
CA ALA A 70 -7.37 -1.22 -12.01
C ALA A 70 -8.58 -0.28 -12.00
N GLY A 71 -9.18 -0.11 -13.19
CA GLY A 71 -10.21 0.88 -13.45
C GLY A 71 -9.62 2.16 -14.02
N THR A 72 -10.48 3.16 -14.25
CA THR A 72 -10.02 4.49 -14.70
C THR A 72 -9.22 5.16 -13.59
N ASN A 73 -8.11 5.79 -13.96
CA ASN A 73 -7.44 6.74 -13.09
C ASN A 73 -8.14 8.08 -13.26
N ASN A 74 -8.89 8.49 -12.24
CA ASN A 74 -9.74 9.68 -12.28
C ASN A 74 -8.98 10.97 -11.94
N PHE A 75 -7.64 10.95 -11.96
CA PHE A 75 -6.85 12.19 -12.03
C PHE A 75 -7.07 12.84 -13.39
N THR A 76 -8.01 13.79 -13.44
CA THR A 76 -8.09 14.77 -14.53
C THR A 76 -6.88 15.70 -14.40
N LEU A 77 -6.05 15.77 -15.45
CA LEU A 77 -5.03 16.82 -15.58
C LEU A 77 -5.68 18.19 -15.75
#